data_AF-A0A1H5YM82-F1
#
_entry.id   AF-A0A1H5YM82-F1
#
_cell.length_a   1.000
_cell.length_b   1.000
_cell.length_c   1.000
_cell.angle_alpha   90.00
_cell.angle_beta   90.00
_cell.angle_gamma   90.00
#
_symmetry.space_group_name_H-M   'P 1'
#
loop_
_entity.id
_entity.type
_entity.pdbx_description
1 polymer ?
#
loop_
_entity_poly.entity_id
_entity_poly.type
_entity_poly.pdbx_seq_one_letter_code
_entity_poly.pdbx_strand_id
1 'polypeptide(L)'
;MVKNHNFDSEHIIKELKKLDEKHRDYLQKDGKWLIGGFESIIHYDGKVSSINGDQITLKKEIYMMLPVEIRDEIAQFLNVE
;
A
#
# COMPACT_ATOMS: atom_id res chain seq x y z
N MET A 1 20.14 -11.65 -3.34
CA MET A 1 18.94 -12.46 -3.07
C MET A 1 17.90 -11.54 -2.47
N VAL A 2 16.86 -11.19 -3.24
CA VAL A 2 15.76 -10.36 -2.73
C VAL A 2 14.97 -11.23 -1.77
N LYS A 3 14.87 -10.84 -0.50
CA LYS A 3 14.14 -11.59 0.51
C LYS A 3 12.66 -11.53 0.15
N ASN A 4 12.04 -12.67 -0.14
CA ASN A 4 10.59 -12.78 -0.25
C ASN A 4 9.99 -12.53 1.14
N HIS A 5 9.68 -11.26 1.43
CA HIS A 5 8.83 -10.94 2.58
C HIS A 5 7.41 -11.37 2.21
N ASN A 6 6.95 -12.47 2.80
CA ASN A 6 5.52 -12.74 2.92
C ASN A 6 4.94 -11.63 3.78
N PHE A 7 4.61 -10.51 3.17
CA PHE A 7 3.80 -9.51 3.84
C PHE A 7 2.44 -10.14 4.07
N ASP A 8 1.99 -10.11 5.33
CA ASP A 8 0.62 -10.47 5.66
C ASP A 8 -0.29 -9.47 4.95
N SER A 9 -0.93 -9.95 3.88
CA SER A 9 -1.69 -9.13 2.96
C SER A 9 -2.84 -8.43 3.68
N GLU A 10 -3.45 -9.12 4.64
CA GLU A 10 -4.51 -8.58 5.49
C GLU A 10 -3.99 -7.47 6.41
N HIS A 11 -2.78 -7.62 6.96
CA HIS A 11 -2.16 -6.60 7.79
C HIS A 11 -1.87 -5.32 7.00
N ILE A 12 -1.26 -5.42 5.81
CA ILE A 12 -0.99 -4.25 4.97
C ILE A 12 -2.28 -3.53 4.60
N ILE A 13 -3.30 -4.26 4.15
CA ILE A 13 -4.59 -3.67 3.77
C ILE A 13 -5.19 -2.93 4.97
N LYS A 14 -5.10 -3.51 6.18
CA LYS A 14 -5.60 -2.88 7.39
C LYS A 14 -4.86 -1.58 7.74
N GLU A 15 -3.53 -1.54 7.61
CA GLU A 15 -2.75 -0.32 7.85
C GLU A 15 -3.04 0.75 6.79
N LEU A 16 -3.21 0.38 5.51
CA LEU A 16 -3.60 1.31 4.46
C LEU A 16 -4.98 1.93 4.71
N LYS A 17 -5.95 1.15 5.20
CA LYS A 17 -7.27 1.69 5.59
C LYS A 17 -7.20 2.68 6.75
N LYS A 18 -6.36 2.42 7.75
CA LYS A 18 -6.12 3.39 8.83
C LYS A 18 -5.50 4.67 8.29
N LEU A 19 -4.60 4.54 7.30
CA LEU A 19 -3.98 5.68 6.63
C LEU A 19 -5.02 6.49 5.85
N ASP A 20 -6.00 5.84 5.22
CA ASP A 20 -7.12 6.51 4.55
C ASP A 20 -7.94 7.36 5.53
N GLU A 21 -8.23 6.82 6.71
CA GLU A 21 -8.96 7.56 7.75
C GLU A 21 -8.15 8.74 8.27
N LYS A 22 -6.84 8.54 8.50
CA LYS A 22 -5.92 9.57 9.00
C LYS A 22 -5.72 10.71 8.01
N HIS A 23 -5.58 10.40 6.72
CA HIS A 23 -5.32 11.37 5.64
C HIS A 23 -6.56 11.58 4.76
N ARG A 24 -7.75 11.48 5.34
CA ARG A 24 -9.03 11.65 4.63
C ARG A 24 -9.11 13.00 3.92
N ASP A 25 -8.64 14.06 4.56
CA ASP A 25 -8.62 15.41 3.98
C ASP A 25 -7.74 15.49 2.72
N TYR A 26 -6.58 14.83 2.74
CA TYR A 26 -5.72 14.71 1.57
C TYR A 26 -6.42 13.96 0.45
N LEU A 27 -6.97 12.77 0.74
CA LEU A 27 -7.70 11.96 -0.26
C LEU A 27 -8.87 12.72 -0.91
N GLN A 28 -9.56 13.57 -0.14
CA GLN A 28 -10.67 14.37 -0.64
C GLN A 28 -10.26 15.61 -1.44
N LYS A 29 -9.04 16.10 -1.29
CA LYS A 29 -8.55 17.33 -1.95
C LYS A 29 -7.57 16.99 -3.06
N ASP A 30 -6.38 16.56 -2.69
CA ASP A 30 -5.23 16.35 -3.57
C ASP A 30 -5.10 14.89 -4.03
N GLY A 31 -5.57 13.95 -3.23
CA GLY A 31 -5.47 12.51 -3.44
C GLY A 31 -6.62 11.89 -4.24
N LYS A 32 -7.50 12.66 -4.89
CA LYS A 32 -8.68 12.14 -5.62
C LYS A 32 -8.34 11.13 -6.72
N TRP A 33 -7.11 11.17 -7.22
CA TRP A 33 -6.59 10.23 -8.21
C TRP A 33 -6.32 8.83 -7.63
N LEU A 34 -6.24 8.70 -6.29
CA LEU A 34 -6.26 7.44 -5.54
C LEU A 34 -7.71 7.00 -5.33
N ILE A 35 -8.41 6.69 -6.43
CA ILE A 35 -9.86 6.40 -6.49
C ILE A 35 -10.36 5.53 -5.32
N GLY A 36 -9.58 4.53 -4.91
CA GLY A 36 -9.89 3.59 -3.81
C GLY A 36 -9.04 3.78 -2.56
N GLY A 37 -8.52 4.99 -2.30
CA GLY A 37 -7.61 5.26 -1.18
C GLY A 37 -6.20 4.73 -1.42
N PHE A 38 -5.41 4.64 -0.35
CA PHE A 38 -4.04 4.15 -0.39
C PHE A 38 -3.96 2.67 -0.78
N GLU A 39 -5.03 1.88 -0.70
CA GLU A 39 -5.03 0.54 -1.33
C GLU A 39 -4.66 0.58 -2.82
N SER A 40 -4.88 1.73 -3.49
CA SER A 40 -4.49 1.94 -4.88
C SER A 40 -2.97 1.83 -5.12
N ILE A 41 -2.13 2.06 -4.10
CA ILE A 41 -0.66 1.97 -4.19
C ILE A 41 -0.16 0.53 -4.27
N ILE A 42 -1.00 -0.46 -3.99
CA ILE A 42 -0.62 -1.87 -4.08
C ILE A 42 -1.38 -2.59 -5.19
N HIS A 43 -0.82 -3.71 -5.64
CA HIS A 43 -1.47 -4.71 -6.46
C HIS A 43 -1.50 -6.02 -5.69
N TYR A 44 -2.66 -6.65 -5.67
CA TYR A 44 -2.91 -7.95 -5.07
C TYR A 44 -3.36 -8.89 -6.19
N ASP A 45 -2.51 -9.84 -6.57
CA ASP A 45 -2.85 -10.87 -7.55
C ASP A 45 -3.63 -11.96 -6.81
N GLY A 46 -4.94 -11.74 -6.65
CA GLY A 46 -5.84 -12.61 -5.91
C GLY A 46 -6.12 -13.96 -6.56
N LYS A 47 -5.15 -14.57 -7.26
CA LYS A 47 -5.23 -15.97 -7.67
C LYS A 47 -4.98 -16.86 -6.45
N VAL A 48 -6.07 -17.06 -5.72
CA VAL A 48 -6.31 -18.14 -4.75
C VAL A 48 -6.04 -19.49 -5.43
N SER A 49 -4.78 -19.92 -5.49
CA SER A 49 -4.31 -21.29 -5.76
C SER A 49 -2.80 -21.29 -5.98
N SER A 50 -2.00 -20.84 -5.01
CA SER A 50 -0.58 -21.15 -5.01
C SER A 50 -0.06 -21.20 -3.58
N ILE A 51 0.66 -22.27 -3.30
CA ILE A 51 1.09 -22.79 -1.99
C ILE A 51 2.07 -21.85 -1.24
N ASN A 52 2.21 -20.59 -1.66
CA ASN A 52 3.11 -19.61 -1.06
C ASN A 52 2.46 -18.21 -1.09
N GLY A 53 2.03 -17.73 0.08
CA GLY A 53 1.76 -16.34 0.49
C GLY A 53 1.34 -15.33 -0.58
N ASP A 54 0.17 -14.73 -0.41
CA ASP A 54 -0.31 -13.66 -1.28
C ASP A 54 0.75 -12.56 -1.48
N GLN A 55 1.24 -12.41 -2.72
CA GLN A 55 2.27 -11.44 -3.03
C GLN A 55 1.64 -10.08 -3.25
N ILE A 56 1.79 -9.19 -2.27
CA ILE A 56 1.53 -7.76 -2.45
C ILE A 56 2.68 -7.13 -3.22
N THR A 57 2.35 -6.44 -4.31
CA THR A 57 3.30 -5.66 -5.10
C THR A 57 3.03 -4.17 -4.96
N LEU A 58 4.04 -3.38 -4.57
CA LEU A 58 3.94 -1.92 -4.52
C LEU A 58 4.03 -1.32 -5.93
N LYS A 59 3.03 -0.53 -6.32
CA LYS A 59 3.06 0.30 -7.53
C LYS A 59 3.91 1.54 -7.25
N LYS A 60 5.22 1.41 -7.47
CA LYS A 60 6.21 2.45 -7.15
C LYS A 60 5.87 3.82 -7.75
N GLU A 61 5.32 3.86 -8.96
CA GLU A 61 4.97 5.13 -9.62
C GLU A 61 3.89 5.90 -8.83
N ILE A 62 2.83 5.20 -8.41
CA ILE A 62 1.76 5.77 -7.58
C ILE A 62 2.32 6.16 -6.22
N TYR A 63 3.11 5.28 -5.59
CA TYR A 63 3.76 5.58 -4.32
C TYR A 63 4.63 6.84 -4.39
N MET A 64 5.41 7.02 -5.45
CA MET A 64 6.31 8.17 -5.62
C MET A 64 5.57 9.49 -5.86
N MET A 65 4.32 9.46 -6.32
CA MET A 65 3.47 10.64 -6.46
C MET A 65 2.89 11.15 -5.13
N LEU A 66 2.96 10.34 -4.07
CA LEU A 66 2.49 10.74 -2.74
C LEU A 66 3.42 11.79 -2.11
N PRO A 67 2.88 12.69 -1.27
CA PRO A 67 3.67 13.55 -0.39
C PRO A 67 4.68 12.75 0.44
N VAL A 68 5.86 13.32 0.68
CA VAL A 68 6.95 12.70 1.45
C VAL A 68 6.44 12.18 2.80
N GLU A 69 5.66 12.98 3.51
CA GLU A 69 5.13 12.65 4.85
C GLU A 69 4.29 11.36 4.82
N ILE A 70 3.45 11.20 3.79
CA ILE A 70 2.61 10.02 3.62
C ILE A 70 3.46 8.81 3.19
N ARG A 71 4.46 9.02 2.34
CA ARG A 71 5.40 7.97 1.94
C ARG A 71 6.19 7.42 3.12
N ASP A 72 6.62 8.27 4.04
CA ASP A 72 7.36 7.90 5.24
C ASP A 72 6.48 7.05 6.17
N GLU A 73 5.21 7.41 6.34
CA GLU A 73 4.26 6.59 7.10
C GLU A 73 4.04 5.21 6.47
N ILE A 74 3.89 5.16 5.15
CA ILE A 74 3.73 3.90 4.40
C ILE A 74 4.99 3.03 4.51
N ALA A 75 6.18 3.63 4.43
CA ALA A 75 7.45 2.91 4.54
C ALA A 75 7.61 2.18 5.88
N GLN A 76 7.04 2.71 6.96
CA GLN A 76 7.12 2.11 8.30
C GLN A 76 6.48 0.72 8.39
N PHE A 77 5.42 0.44 7.62
CA PHE A 77 4.72 -0.85 7.66
C PHE A 77 4.89 -1.69 6.39
N LEU A 78 5.31 -1.10 5.28
CA LEU A 78 5.69 -1.83 4.06
C LEU A 78 7.18 -2.19 3.98
N ASN A 79 8.01 -1.78 4.96
CA ASN A 79 9.47 -2.02 4.97
C ASN A 79 10.14 -1.73 3.62
N VAL A 80 9.77 -0.60 3.00
CA VAL A 80 10.33 -0.17 1.72
C VAL A 80 11.56 0.67 2.03
N GLU A 81 12.76 0.06 1.97
CA GLU A 81 14.05 0.77 1.97
C GLU A 81 14.38 1.39 0.61
#